data_AF-A0A0F0KV59-F1
#
_entry.id   AF-A0A0F0KV59-F1
#
_cell.length_a   1.000
_cell.length_b   1.000
_cell.length_c   1.000
_cell.angle_alpha   90.00
_cell.angle_beta   90.00
_cell.angle_gamma   90.00
#
_symmetry.space_group_name_H-M   'P 1'
#
loop_
_entity.id
_entity.type
_entity.pdbx_description
1 polymer ?
#
loop_
_entity_poly.entity_id
_entity_poly.type
_entity_poly.pdbx_seq_one_letter_code
_entity_poly.pdbx_strand_id
1 'polypeptide(L)'
;MYILLALIGACALGIAAHFLIGDRELRGVALTPAIATAVSAVLYTGLQWAGVGEDSIWLWLATVLGAPLIAALATVAVTATRKRTDAQKRAALGI
;
A
#
# COMPACT_ATOMS: atom_id res chain seq x y z
N MET A 1 13.31 -10.83 16.26
CA MET A 1 12.21 -9.89 15.97
C MET A 1 12.64 -8.92 14.89
N TYR A 2 12.48 -9.33 13.63
CA TYR A 2 12.93 -8.59 12.43
C TYR A 2 11.82 -7.78 11.75
N ILE A 3 10.77 -7.41 12.49
CA ILE A 3 9.61 -6.69 11.96
C ILE A 3 10.00 -5.39 11.23
N LEU A 4 11.00 -4.66 11.73
CA LEU A 4 11.48 -3.44 11.08
C LEU A 4 11.97 -3.69 9.65
N LEU A 5 12.58 -4.85 9.36
CA LEU A 5 13.03 -5.19 8.02
C LEU A 5 11.82 -5.33 7.06
N ALA A 6 10.76 -5.99 7.51
CA ALA A 6 9.54 -6.14 6.73
C ALA A 6 8.87 -4.77 6.47
N LEU A 7 8.76 -3.93 7.50
CA LEU A 7 8.18 -2.58 7.40
C LEU A 7 8.97 -1.70 6.45
N ILE A 8 10.31 -1.68 6.54
CA ILE A 8 11.17 -0.88 5.66
C ILE A 8 11.08 -1.38 4.22
N GLY A 9 11.12 -2.70 4.00
CA GLY A 9 10.98 -3.30 2.67
C GLY A 9 9.64 -2.97 2.02
N ALA A 10 8.54 -3.14 2.77
CA ALA A 10 7.20 -2.80 2.31
C ALA A 10 7.05 -1.29 2.06
N CYS A 11 7.61 -0.44 2.92
CA CYS A 11 7.60 1.01 2.74
C CYS A 11 8.35 1.42 1.47
N ALA A 12 9.56 0.91 1.25
CA ALA A 12 10.36 1.20 0.05
C ALA A 12 9.63 0.78 -1.23
N LEU A 13 9.02 -0.41 -1.25
CA LEU A 13 8.21 -0.87 -2.37
C LEU A 13 6.92 -0.06 -2.53
N GLY A 14 6.31 0.40 -1.44
CA GLY A 14 5.18 1.33 -1.46
C GLY A 14 5.53 2.70 -2.04
N ILE A 15 6.75 3.21 -1.78
CA ILE A 15 7.28 4.42 -2.41
C ILE A 15 7.44 4.17 -3.91
N ALA A 16 8.04 3.04 -4.31
CA ALA A 16 8.16 2.69 -5.73
C ALA A 16 6.78 2.63 -6.41
N ALA A 17 5.81 1.95 -5.79
CA ALA A 17 4.43 1.89 -6.28
C ALA A 17 3.79 3.27 -6.41
N HIS A 18 4.02 4.18 -5.46
CA HIS A 18 3.52 5.56 -5.55
C HIS A 18 3.97 6.26 -6.84
N PHE A 19 5.24 6.08 -7.23
CA PHE A 19 5.82 6.71 -8.41
C PHE A 19 5.50 5.98 -9.72
N LEU A 20 5.27 4.66 -9.68
CA LEU A 20 4.91 3.87 -10.85
C LEU A 20 3.45 4.00 -11.25
N ILE A 21 2.55 4.24 -10.28
CA ILE A 21 1.12 4.41 -10.55
C ILE A 21 0.85 5.85 -11.03
N GLY A 22 0.14 5.99 -12.15
CA GLY A 22 -0.23 7.28 -12.72
C GLY A 22 -1.08 8.16 -11.79
N ASP A 23 -1.27 9.42 -12.22
CA ASP A 23 -2.15 10.41 -11.56
C ASP A 23 -1.82 10.67 -10.08
N ARG A 24 -0.51 10.67 -9.78
CA ARG A 24 0.00 10.84 -8.42
C ARG A 24 -0.34 12.20 -7.81
N GLU A 25 -0.63 13.21 -8.63
CA GLU A 25 -1.12 14.52 -8.23
C GLU A 25 -2.49 14.48 -7.52
N LEU A 26 -3.26 13.40 -7.71
CA LEU A 26 -4.56 13.22 -7.06
C LEU A 26 -4.45 12.65 -5.64
N ARG A 27 -3.25 12.34 -5.15
CA ARG A 27 -3.05 11.70 -3.83
C ARG A 27 -1.83 12.27 -3.12
N GLY A 28 -1.79 12.12 -1.80
CA GLY A 28 -0.61 12.47 -1.01
C GLY A 28 0.55 11.52 -1.27
N VAL A 29 1.78 12.03 -1.24
CA VAL A 29 3.02 11.24 -1.44
C VAL A 29 3.15 10.10 -0.43
N ALA A 30 2.66 10.30 0.78
CA ALA A 30 2.73 9.32 1.85
C ALA A 30 1.63 8.24 1.81
N LEU A 31 0.59 8.38 0.98
CA LEU A 31 -0.60 7.52 1.04
C LEU A 31 -0.25 6.04 0.76
N THR A 32 0.33 5.77 -0.41
CA THR A 32 0.71 4.42 -0.83
C THR A 32 1.73 3.77 0.11
N PRO A 33 2.86 4.43 0.48
CA PRO A 33 3.81 3.83 1.43
C PRO A 33 3.24 3.64 2.83
N ALA A 34 2.36 4.52 3.31
CA ALA A 34 1.70 4.34 4.60
C ALA A 34 0.80 3.09 4.61
N ILE A 35 0.00 2.89 3.55
CA ILE A 35 -0.84 1.67 3.42
C ILE A 35 0.05 0.43 3.37
N ALA A 36 1.11 0.43 2.57
CA ALA A 36 2.02 -0.72 2.46
C ALA A 36 2.64 -1.07 3.83
N THR A 37 3.12 -0.07 4.55
CA THR A 37 3.74 -0.25 5.87
C THR A 37 2.74 -0.74 6.91
N ALA A 38 1.53 -0.16 6.95
CA ALA A 38 0.48 -0.56 7.88
C ALA A 38 0.02 -2.01 7.62
N VAL A 39 -0.21 -2.37 6.36
CA VAL A 39 -0.58 -3.74 5.98
C VAL A 39 0.56 -4.72 6.33
N SER A 40 1.82 -4.35 6.08
CA SER A 40 2.97 -5.19 6.48
C SER A 40 3.01 -5.41 7.98
N ALA A 41 2.76 -4.38 8.79
CA ALA A 41 2.76 -4.51 10.25
C ALA A 41 1.65 -5.43 10.75
N VAL A 42 0.43 -5.31 10.18
CA VAL A 42 -0.70 -6.18 10.51
C VAL A 42 -0.42 -7.63 10.10
N LEU A 43 0.06 -7.85 8.87
CA LEU A 43 0.38 -9.19 8.37
C LEU A 43 1.51 -9.85 9.17
N TYR A 44 2.59 -9.14 9.45
CA TYR A 44 3.73 -9.67 10.21
C TYR A 44 3.29 -10.08 11.61
N THR A 45 2.60 -9.19 12.30
CA THR A 45 2.14 -9.45 13.68
C THR A 45 1.15 -10.60 13.71
N GLY A 46 0.19 -10.63 12.77
CA GLY A 46 -0.80 -11.70 12.66
C GLY A 46 -0.16 -13.07 12.37
N LEU A 47 0.81 -13.12 11.46
CA LEU A 47 1.55 -14.35 11.14
C LEU A 47 2.39 -14.84 12.32
N GLN A 48 3.04 -13.92 13.04
CA GLN A 48 3.82 -14.27 14.22
C GLN A 48 2.93 -14.83 15.35
N TRP A 49 1.73 -14.25 15.54
CA TRP A 49 0.74 -14.77 16.48
C TRP A 49 0.17 -16.13 16.04
N ALA A 50 0.09 -16.37 14.73
CA ALA A 50 -0.28 -17.67 14.17
C ALA A 50 0.86 -18.70 14.23
N GLY A 51 2.04 -18.34 14.78
CA GLY A 51 3.18 -19.25 14.93
C GLY A 51 4.05 -19.40 13.68
N VAL A 52 3.86 -18.57 12.65
CA VAL A 52 4.72 -18.57 11.46
C VAL A 52 6.02 -17.84 11.81
N GLY A 53 7.14 -18.57 11.81
CA GLY A 53 8.45 -18.03 12.19
C GLY A 53 9.12 -17.15 11.14
N GLU A 54 10.15 -16.42 11.57
CA GLU A 54 10.99 -15.54 10.73
C GLU A 54 11.88 -16.31 9.74
N ASP A 55 12.03 -17.63 9.93
CA ASP A 55 12.67 -18.58 9.03
C ASP A 55 11.75 -19.00 7.86
N SER A 56 10.46 -18.72 7.95
CA SER A 56 9.48 -19.03 6.91
C SER A 56 9.52 -18.01 5.77
N ILE A 57 9.78 -18.47 4.55
CA ILE A 57 9.70 -17.64 3.35
C ILE A 57 8.31 -17.01 3.15
N TRP A 58 7.25 -17.68 3.64
CA TRP A 58 5.87 -17.20 3.51
C TRP A 58 5.60 -15.93 4.31
N LEU A 59 6.28 -15.78 5.46
CA LEU A 59 6.22 -14.55 6.25
C LEU A 59 6.75 -13.37 5.44
N TRP A 60 7.91 -13.55 4.79
CA TRP A 60 8.54 -12.51 3.99
C TRP A 60 7.75 -12.20 2.72
N LEU A 61 7.23 -13.22 2.02
CA LEU A 61 6.39 -13.02 0.84
C LEU A 61 5.12 -12.23 1.18
N ALA A 62 4.43 -12.58 2.26
CA ALA A 62 3.20 -11.88 2.66
C ALA A 62 3.47 -10.43 3.09
N THR A 63 4.53 -10.20 3.86
CA THR A 63 4.79 -8.89 4.48
C THR A 63 5.55 -7.94 3.56
N VAL A 64 6.57 -8.41 2.84
CA VAL A 64 7.40 -7.56 1.97
C VAL A 64 6.79 -7.41 0.58
N LEU A 65 6.19 -8.46 0.00
CA LEU A 65 5.60 -8.38 -1.35
C LEU A 65 4.09 -8.26 -1.35
N GLY A 66 3.40 -9.00 -0.47
CA GLY A 66 1.94 -8.98 -0.36
C GLY A 66 1.41 -7.62 0.11
N ALA A 67 2.07 -6.99 1.09
CA ALA A 67 1.61 -5.69 1.59
C ALA A 67 1.69 -4.56 0.55
N PRO A 68 2.80 -4.37 -0.21
CA PRO A 68 2.82 -3.40 -1.31
C PRO A 68 1.84 -3.72 -2.43
N LEU A 69 1.58 -4.99 -2.72
CA LEU A 69 0.56 -5.38 -3.71
C LEU A 69 -0.84 -4.89 -3.28
N ILE A 70 -1.20 -5.11 -2.01
CA ILE A 70 -2.45 -4.61 -1.44
C ILE A 70 -2.49 -3.08 -1.48
N ALA A 71 -1.39 -2.41 -1.13
CA ALA A 71 -1.30 -0.95 -1.18
C ALA A 71 -1.42 -0.38 -2.61
N ALA A 72 -0.87 -1.07 -3.61
CA ALA A 72 -1.00 -0.70 -5.00
C ALA A 72 -2.47 -0.80 -5.47
N LEU A 73 -3.16 -1.89 -5.14
CA LEU A 73 -4.58 -2.07 -5.44
C LEU A 73 -5.44 -0.98 -4.77
N ALA A 74 -5.20 -0.70 -3.48
CA ALA A 74 -5.88 0.37 -2.76
C ALA A 74 -5.60 1.75 -3.40
N THR A 75 -4.37 2.00 -3.83
CA THR A 75 -3.98 3.25 -4.49
C THR A 75 -4.70 3.44 -5.82
N VAL A 76 -4.80 2.38 -6.64
CA VAL A 76 -5.55 2.41 -7.91
C VAL A 76 -7.03 2.69 -7.65
N ALA A 77 -7.64 2.02 -6.67
CA ALA A 77 -9.04 2.21 -6.32
C ALA A 77 -9.35 3.64 -5.83
N VAL A 78 -8.50 4.19 -4.96
CA VAL A 78 -8.64 5.58 -4.48
C VAL A 78 -8.49 6.56 -5.64
N THR A 79 -7.48 6.38 -6.48
CA THR A 79 -7.22 7.26 -7.62
C THR A 79 -8.39 7.25 -8.62
N ALA A 80 -8.93 6.06 -8.94
CA ALA A 80 -10.08 5.92 -9.81
C ALA A 80 -11.33 6.60 -9.24
N THR A 81 -11.56 6.46 -7.93
CA THR A 81 -12.68 7.11 -7.23
C THR A 81 -12.55 8.63 -7.27
N ARG A 82 -11.35 9.16 -7.01
CA ARG A 82 -11.10 10.61 -7.05
C ARG A 82 -11.35 11.20 -8.44
N LYS A 83 -10.86 10.54 -9.49
CA LYS A 83 -11.11 10.96 -10.88
C LYS A 83 -12.60 11.06 -11.19
N ARG A 84 -13.38 10.04 -10.80
CA ARG A 84 -14.83 10.01 -11.04
C ARG A 84 -15.54 11.14 -10.31
N THR A 85 -15.24 11.32 -9.02
CA THR A 85 -15.82 12.37 -8.20
C THR A 85 -15.47 13.76 -8.72
N ASP A 86 -14.23 13.98 -9.13
CA ASP A 86 -13.78 15.28 -9.65
C ASP A 86 -14.43 15.59 -11.00
N ALA A 87 -14.59 14.60 -11.89
CA ALA A 87 -15.33 14.77 -13.15
C ALA A 87 -16.82 15.08 -12.91
N GLN A 88 -17.47 14.41 -11.96
CA GLN A 88 -18.85 14.68 -11.59
C GLN A 88 -19.03 16.09 -11.03
N LYS A 89 -18.11 16.55 -10.18
CA LYS A 89 -18.12 17.91 -9.63
C LYS A 89 -17.93 18.96 -10.70
N ARG A 90 -17.01 18.74 -11.65
CA ARG A 90 -16.79 19.63 -12.80
C ARG A 90 -18.05 19.77 -13.65
N ALA A 91 -18.66 18.63 -14.01
CA ALA A 91 -19.93 18.62 -14.75
C ALA A 91 -21.06 19.35 -14.00
N ALA A 92 -21.18 19.17 -12.68
CA ALA A 92 -22.17 19.86 -11.85
C ALA A 92 -21.93 21.38 -11.76
N LEU A 93 -20.67 21.82 -11.91
CA LEU A 93 -20.28 23.24 -11.93
C LEU A 93 -20.30 23.85 -13.34
N GLY A 94 -20.55 23.06 -14.39
CA GLY A 94 -20.57 23.53 -15.77
C GLY A 94 -19.19 23.90 -16.34
N ILE A 95 -18.11 23.35 -15.78
CA ILE A 95 -16.71 23.53 -16.22
C ILE A 95 -16.06 22.21 -16.63
#